data_AF-A0A8C6RFP9-F1
#
_entry.id   AF-A0A8C6RFP9-F1
#
_cell.length_a   1.000
_cell.length_b   1.000
_cell.length_c   1.000
_cell.angle_alpha   90.00
_cell.angle_beta   90.00
_cell.angle_gamma   90.00
#
_symmetry.space_group_name_H-M   'P 1'
#
loop_
_entity.id
_entity.type
_entity.pdbx_description
1 polymer ?
#
loop_
_entity_poly.entity_id
_entity_poly.type
_entity_poly.pdbx_seq_one_letter_code
_entity_poly.pdbx_strand_id
1 'polypeptide(L)'
;VIETPEPGEWELSGCEAAVPITEKSNPLTQNLDKDGEKIVQLLGQCDAEIFQEAGQAIPTYQRLYSESVLTTMLQVAGKVQEVLKEPDEGLVVLSGGGTSGRMAFLISVSFNKLMKGLGQKPVYTYLIAGGDRSVVASRKHGMEELKKVAAGKKRVIVIGISVGLSAPFVAGQMDYCVDNTAVFLPVLVGFNSVSMARNDPIEDWRSTFRQVAEQMQKLQEKQKGFLLNPAVGGLSGSSWMKGGSATKILLETLLLVALKTSDFSFMCLLEILGIFERAHQVTYSQSSNIARLMKQVSTSLGRKGRVHLTLGIIAIMDGVECIHTFGADFRDIRGFLFGEGRGLSHLFLSQGPQFSFSEEDFLTSILPSLMEIDTVVFIFTLDDNLTEVQTLAEKVKEKTTNIQALVHRTVGQSPPAPLKKLFPFIISIMWPLLFFEYEGNYIQ
;
A
#
# COMPACT_ATOMS: atom_id res chain seq x y z
N VAL A 1 -14.27 -3.99 -15.53
CA VAL A 1 -14.99 -2.73 -15.36
C VAL A 1 -15.95 -2.95 -14.23
N ILE A 2 -15.70 -2.31 -13.10
CA ILE A 2 -16.58 -2.32 -11.94
C ILE A 2 -17.61 -1.21 -12.08
N GLU A 3 -18.80 -1.40 -11.54
CA GLU A 3 -19.74 -0.30 -11.34
C GLU A 3 -19.27 0.47 -10.09
N THR A 4 -18.99 1.77 -10.24
CA THR A 4 -18.60 2.61 -9.12
C THR A 4 -19.84 3.26 -8.51
N PRO A 5 -19.83 3.61 -7.20
CA PRO A 5 -20.94 4.35 -6.61
C PRO A 5 -21.19 5.66 -7.36
N GLU A 6 -22.40 6.19 -7.26
CA GLU A 6 -22.70 7.56 -7.72
C GLU A 6 -21.72 8.57 -7.08
N PRO A 7 -21.44 9.71 -7.75
CA PRO A 7 -20.56 10.74 -7.21
C PRO A 7 -20.94 11.14 -5.78
N GLY A 8 -19.95 11.17 -4.89
CA GLY A 8 -20.19 11.37 -3.46
C GLY A 8 -20.50 12.83 -3.13
N GLU A 9 -21.41 13.07 -2.17
CA GLU A 9 -21.71 14.43 -1.68
C GLU A 9 -20.48 15.16 -1.09
N TRP A 10 -19.41 14.43 -0.76
CA TRP A 10 -18.13 14.98 -0.30
C TRP A 10 -17.40 15.80 -1.38
N GLU A 11 -17.78 15.67 -2.65
CA GLU A 11 -17.22 16.43 -3.77
C GLU A 11 -17.75 17.88 -3.85
N LEU A 12 -18.81 18.20 -3.10
CA LEU A 12 -19.39 19.53 -3.03
C LEU A 12 -18.53 20.44 -2.15
N SER A 13 -18.20 21.63 -2.66
CA SER A 13 -17.32 22.61 -1.97
C SER A 13 -17.83 23.08 -0.59
N GLY A 14 -19.13 22.92 -0.31
CA GLY A 14 -19.73 23.23 0.99
C GLY A 14 -19.68 22.09 2.02
N CYS A 15 -19.44 20.85 1.61
CA CYS A 15 -19.41 19.69 2.51
C CYS A 15 -18.11 19.71 3.32
N GLU A 16 -18.19 19.93 4.64
CA GLU A 16 -17.03 20.03 5.54
C GLU A 16 -15.89 20.90 4.98
N ALA A 17 -16.20 22.10 4.48
CA ALA A 17 -15.27 22.93 3.68
C ALA A 17 -13.91 23.22 4.35
N ALA A 18 -13.86 23.26 5.69
CA ALA A 18 -12.63 23.48 6.46
C ALA A 18 -11.75 22.22 6.63
N VAL A 19 -12.26 21.05 6.25
CA VAL A 19 -11.64 19.75 6.47
C VAL A 19 -11.06 19.23 5.13
N PRO A 20 -9.76 18.85 5.08
CA PRO A 20 -9.17 18.21 3.91
C PRO A 20 -9.90 16.92 3.53
N ILE A 21 -9.96 16.56 2.24
CA ILE A 21 -10.68 15.35 1.76
C ILE A 21 -10.32 14.10 2.55
N THR A 22 -9.03 13.89 2.83
CA THR A 22 -8.56 12.70 3.57
C THR A 22 -9.09 12.60 5.00
N GLU A 23 -9.52 13.71 5.59
CA GLU A 23 -10.04 13.78 6.95
C GLU A 23 -11.58 13.86 7.00
N LYS A 24 -12.24 14.08 5.85
CA LYS A 24 -13.71 14.15 5.77
C LYS A 24 -14.35 12.82 6.12
N SER A 25 -15.54 12.89 6.70
CA SER A 25 -16.41 11.73 6.82
C SER A 25 -16.88 11.25 5.45
N ASN A 26 -17.02 9.94 5.25
CA ASN A 26 -17.60 9.39 4.04
C ASN A 26 -19.14 9.32 4.21
N PRO A 27 -19.94 9.92 3.31
CA PRO A 27 -21.40 9.87 3.40
C PRO A 27 -21.98 8.45 3.45
N LEU A 28 -21.31 7.47 2.81
CA LEU A 28 -21.75 6.07 2.78
C LEU A 28 -21.60 5.36 4.13
N THR A 29 -20.71 5.84 5.00
CA THR A 29 -20.32 5.12 6.23
C THR A 29 -20.75 5.80 7.52
N GLN A 30 -21.69 6.75 7.48
CA GLN A 30 -22.17 7.49 8.67
C GLN A 30 -22.70 6.59 9.80
N ASN A 31 -23.17 5.37 9.49
CA ASN A 31 -23.68 4.40 10.47
C ASN A 31 -22.87 3.09 10.51
N LEU A 32 -21.59 3.14 10.13
CA LEU A 32 -20.71 1.96 10.10
C LEU A 32 -20.59 1.27 11.48
N ASP A 33 -20.74 2.04 12.56
CA ASP A 33 -20.71 1.58 13.95
C ASP A 33 -21.90 0.68 14.34
N LYS A 34 -23.02 0.75 13.61
CA LYS A 34 -24.28 0.06 13.95
C LYS A 34 -24.58 -1.17 13.09
N ASP A 35 -23.98 -1.26 11.91
CA ASP A 35 -24.34 -2.28 10.90
C ASP A 35 -23.18 -3.23 10.58
N GLY A 36 -22.89 -4.12 11.54
CA GLY A 36 -21.81 -5.10 11.43
C GLY A 36 -21.92 -6.05 10.22
N GLU A 37 -23.14 -6.27 9.72
CA GLU A 37 -23.39 -7.15 8.56
C GLU A 37 -23.06 -6.46 7.23
N LYS A 38 -23.15 -5.13 7.16
CA LYS A 38 -22.87 -4.34 5.96
C LYS A 38 -21.45 -3.77 5.89
N ILE A 39 -20.61 -3.93 6.91
CA ILE A 39 -19.25 -3.37 6.94
C ILE A 39 -18.49 -3.70 5.65
N VAL A 40 -18.47 -4.98 5.23
CA VAL A 40 -17.73 -5.40 4.02
C VAL A 40 -18.29 -4.74 2.76
N GLN A 41 -19.61 -4.60 2.65
CA GLN A 41 -20.25 -3.95 1.52
C GLN A 41 -19.90 -2.46 1.46
N LEU A 42 -20.05 -1.76 2.59
CA LEU A 42 -19.80 -0.31 2.68
C LEU A 42 -18.33 0.02 2.43
N LEU A 43 -17.40 -0.74 3.01
CA LEU A 43 -15.97 -0.56 2.77
C LEU A 43 -15.59 -0.92 1.33
N GLY A 44 -16.22 -1.95 0.75
CA GLY A 44 -16.05 -2.27 -0.66
C GLY A 44 -16.53 -1.18 -1.61
N GLN A 45 -17.63 -0.49 -1.27
CA GLN A 45 -18.08 0.69 -2.01
C GLN A 45 -17.10 1.86 -1.86
N CYS A 46 -16.57 2.09 -0.65
CA CYS A 46 -15.55 3.12 -0.41
C CYS A 46 -14.27 2.86 -1.22
N ASP A 47 -13.81 1.62 -1.31
CA ASP A 47 -12.66 1.25 -2.15
C ASP A 47 -12.95 1.45 -3.64
N ALA A 48 -14.19 1.23 -4.09
CA ALA A 48 -14.58 1.45 -5.48
C ALA A 48 -14.51 2.94 -5.88
N GLU A 49 -14.65 3.88 -4.94
CA GLU A 49 -14.53 5.32 -5.21
C GLU A 49 -13.14 5.71 -5.76
N ILE A 50 -12.10 4.91 -5.50
CA ILE A 50 -10.75 5.12 -6.08
C ILE A 50 -10.81 5.15 -7.61
N PHE A 51 -11.71 4.36 -8.19
CA PHE A 51 -11.86 4.17 -9.64
C PHE A 51 -12.97 5.03 -10.26
N GLN A 52 -13.60 5.93 -9.50
CA GLN A 52 -14.59 6.85 -10.07
C GLN A 52 -13.92 7.83 -11.05
N GLU A 53 -14.57 8.02 -12.20
CA GLU A 53 -14.22 9.07 -13.15
C GLU A 53 -14.68 10.44 -12.64
N ALA A 54 -14.09 11.52 -13.16
CA ALA A 54 -14.53 12.86 -12.82
C ALA A 54 -15.92 13.14 -13.43
N GLY A 55 -16.86 13.65 -12.64
CA GLY A 55 -18.19 14.01 -13.11
C GLY A 55 -18.16 15.09 -14.20
N GLN A 56 -18.98 14.93 -15.24
CA GLN A 56 -19.03 15.84 -16.41
C GLN A 56 -19.58 17.24 -16.08
N ALA A 57 -20.33 17.40 -14.97
CA ALA A 57 -21.08 18.62 -14.69
C ALA A 57 -20.30 19.69 -13.89
N ILE A 58 -19.43 19.29 -12.94
CA ILE A 58 -18.62 20.21 -12.11
C ILE A 58 -17.33 19.49 -11.67
N PRO A 59 -16.19 19.65 -12.38
CA PRO A 59 -14.94 19.00 -11.98
C PRO A 59 -14.28 19.80 -10.86
N THR A 60 -14.77 19.68 -9.63
CA THR A 60 -14.15 20.35 -8.47
C THR A 60 -12.80 19.71 -8.12
N TYR A 61 -12.64 18.40 -8.38
CA TYR A 61 -11.44 17.65 -8.04
C TYR A 61 -10.97 16.77 -9.21
N GLN A 62 -9.65 16.66 -9.37
CA GLN A 62 -9.03 15.72 -10.30
C GLN A 62 -9.13 14.30 -9.72
N ARG A 63 -9.61 13.33 -10.49
CA ARG A 63 -9.73 11.92 -10.11
C ARG A 63 -8.59 11.09 -10.73
N LEU A 64 -8.52 9.80 -10.38
CA LEU A 64 -7.48 8.90 -10.88
C LEU A 64 -7.42 8.83 -12.42
N TYR A 65 -8.59 8.81 -13.07
CA TYR A 65 -8.73 8.75 -14.51
C TYR A 65 -8.73 10.13 -15.21
N SER A 66 -8.52 11.23 -14.46
CA SER A 66 -8.44 12.56 -15.08
C SER A 66 -7.22 12.67 -15.98
N GLU A 67 -7.39 13.30 -17.15
CA GLU A 67 -6.33 13.47 -18.16
C GLU A 67 -5.05 14.08 -17.57
N SER A 68 -5.17 15.08 -16.68
CA SER A 68 -4.01 15.72 -16.05
C SER A 68 -3.24 14.76 -15.14
N VAL A 69 -3.93 13.84 -14.45
CA VAL A 69 -3.33 12.85 -13.56
C VAL A 69 -2.60 11.80 -14.40
N LEU A 70 -3.26 11.24 -15.41
CA LEU A 70 -2.65 10.28 -16.33
C LEU A 70 -1.45 10.88 -17.07
N THR A 71 -1.54 12.15 -17.48
CA THR A 71 -0.44 12.87 -18.13
C THR A 71 0.77 12.98 -17.19
N THR A 72 0.52 13.33 -15.93
CA THR A 72 1.58 13.43 -14.93
C THR A 72 2.20 12.05 -14.66
N MET A 73 1.40 10.98 -14.61
CA MET A 73 1.91 9.62 -14.47
C MET A 73 2.86 9.24 -15.61
N LEU A 74 2.50 9.54 -16.87
CA LEU A 74 3.36 9.31 -18.03
C LEU A 74 4.66 10.12 -17.97
N GLN A 75 4.58 11.39 -17.56
CA GLN A 75 5.76 12.24 -17.41
C GLN A 75 6.72 11.68 -16.35
N VAL A 76 6.20 11.26 -15.20
CA VAL A 76 7.00 10.62 -14.14
C VAL A 76 7.57 9.29 -14.63
N ALA A 77 6.78 8.46 -15.32
CA ALA A 77 7.24 7.19 -15.87
C ALA A 77 8.41 7.39 -16.86
N GLY A 78 8.33 8.40 -17.74
CA GLY A 78 9.42 8.77 -18.64
C GLY A 78 10.70 9.16 -17.88
N LYS A 79 10.57 9.91 -16.78
CA LYS A 79 11.72 10.27 -15.93
C LYS A 79 12.32 9.05 -15.22
N VAL A 80 11.47 8.13 -14.74
CA VAL A 80 11.94 6.86 -14.17
C VAL A 80 12.69 6.03 -15.22
N GLN A 81 12.20 5.99 -16.46
CA GLN A 81 12.90 5.29 -17.55
C GLN A 81 14.31 5.86 -17.80
N GLU A 82 14.50 7.17 -17.68
CA GLU A 82 15.85 7.77 -17.78
C GLU A 82 16.80 7.23 -16.69
N VAL A 83 16.31 7.06 -15.46
CA VAL A 83 17.10 6.48 -14.35
C VAL A 83 17.41 5.00 -14.60
N LEU A 84 16.44 4.25 -15.14
CA LEU A 84 16.61 2.83 -15.45
C LEU A 84 17.68 2.57 -16.53
N LYS A 85 17.92 3.54 -17.43
CA LYS A 85 18.97 3.47 -18.47
C LYS A 85 20.38 3.70 -17.92
N GLU A 86 20.52 4.32 -16.75
CA GLU A 86 21.80 4.67 -16.13
C GLU A 86 21.89 4.13 -14.67
N PRO A 87 21.84 2.81 -14.45
CA PRO A 87 21.63 2.22 -13.11
C PRO A 87 22.78 2.44 -12.12
N ASP A 88 23.99 2.78 -12.60
CA ASP A 88 25.12 3.09 -11.72
C ASP A 88 25.03 4.50 -11.12
N GLU A 89 24.53 5.46 -11.90
CA GLU A 89 24.49 6.88 -11.53
C GLU A 89 23.09 7.34 -11.09
N GLY A 90 22.07 6.53 -11.41
CA GLY A 90 20.67 6.73 -11.09
C GLY A 90 20.22 6.08 -9.78
N LEU A 91 19.16 6.63 -9.20
CA LEU A 91 18.44 6.06 -8.05
C LEU A 91 16.98 6.53 -8.02
N VAL A 92 16.05 5.63 -7.67
CA VAL A 92 14.66 5.96 -7.34
C VAL A 92 14.44 5.72 -5.85
N VAL A 93 14.12 6.78 -5.10
CA VAL A 93 13.84 6.74 -3.67
C VAL A 93 12.33 6.89 -3.46
N LEU A 94 11.69 5.90 -2.86
CA LEU A 94 10.32 6.01 -2.37
C LEU A 94 10.33 6.37 -0.88
N SER A 95 9.53 7.33 -0.44
CA SER A 95 9.58 7.75 0.96
C SER A 95 8.23 8.10 1.57
N GLY A 96 8.03 7.78 2.85
CA GLY A 96 6.81 8.12 3.58
C GLY A 96 6.88 7.80 5.07
N GLY A 97 5.84 8.19 5.81
CA GLY A 97 5.63 7.77 7.20
C GLY A 97 4.54 6.70 7.31
N GLY A 98 4.54 5.92 8.40
CA GLY A 98 3.48 4.93 8.68
C GLY A 98 3.22 3.98 7.50
N THR A 99 1.95 3.80 7.11
CA THR A 99 1.56 2.99 5.95
C THR A 99 2.25 3.43 4.66
N SER A 100 2.37 4.74 4.42
CA SER A 100 3.00 5.28 3.20
C SER A 100 4.47 4.87 3.11
N GLY A 101 5.19 4.85 4.23
CA GLY A 101 6.57 4.36 4.26
C GLY A 101 6.66 2.84 4.11
N ARG A 102 5.71 2.09 4.68
CA ARG A 102 5.61 0.63 4.47
C ARG A 102 5.26 0.27 3.01
N MET A 103 4.45 1.09 2.34
CA MET A 103 4.19 0.99 0.90
C MET A 103 5.45 1.30 0.08
N ALA A 104 6.21 2.33 0.46
CA ALA A 104 7.51 2.61 -0.16
C ALA A 104 8.47 1.42 -0.06
N PHE A 105 8.53 0.77 1.11
CA PHE A 105 9.28 -0.46 1.31
C PHE A 105 8.80 -1.58 0.38
N LEU A 106 7.51 -1.92 0.42
CA LEU A 106 6.91 -2.95 -0.43
C LEU A 106 7.24 -2.74 -1.92
N ILE A 107 6.97 -1.55 -2.44
CA ILE A 107 7.19 -1.22 -3.85
C ILE A 107 8.68 -1.32 -4.19
N SER A 108 9.58 -0.80 -3.34
CA SER A 108 11.02 -0.89 -3.60
C SER A 108 11.52 -2.34 -3.68
N VAL A 109 11.01 -3.22 -2.80
CA VAL A 109 11.35 -4.65 -2.80
C VAL A 109 10.81 -5.33 -4.06
N SER A 110 9.54 -5.09 -4.40
CA SER A 110 8.89 -5.68 -5.57
C SER A 110 9.60 -5.30 -6.87
N PHE A 111 9.88 -4.02 -7.09
CA PHE A 111 10.52 -3.57 -8.33
C PHE A 111 12.00 -3.96 -8.41
N ASN A 112 12.74 -3.99 -7.30
CA ASN A 112 14.09 -4.54 -7.32
C ASN A 112 14.11 -6.05 -7.61
N LYS A 113 13.14 -6.81 -7.09
CA LYS A 113 12.97 -8.23 -7.44
C LYS A 113 12.67 -8.38 -8.94
N LEU A 114 11.85 -7.50 -9.49
CA LEU A 114 11.49 -7.48 -10.91
C LEU A 114 12.71 -7.25 -11.80
N MET A 115 13.48 -6.21 -11.48
CA MET A 115 14.72 -5.90 -12.18
C MET A 115 15.72 -7.04 -12.10
N LYS A 116 15.91 -7.64 -10.92
CA LYS A 116 16.78 -8.81 -10.76
C LYS A 116 16.33 -9.98 -11.61
N GLY A 117 15.02 -10.22 -11.73
CA GLY A 117 14.43 -11.23 -12.60
C GLY A 117 14.73 -10.99 -14.09
N LEU A 118 14.90 -9.73 -14.49
CA LEU A 118 15.33 -9.32 -15.84
C LEU A 118 16.86 -9.26 -16.01
N GLY A 119 17.65 -9.66 -15.00
CA GLY A 119 19.11 -9.53 -15.02
C GLY A 119 19.60 -8.07 -14.92
N GLN A 120 18.73 -7.14 -14.53
CA GLN A 120 19.06 -5.72 -14.36
C GLN A 120 19.51 -5.42 -12.92
N LYS A 121 20.34 -4.38 -12.78
CA LYS A 121 20.80 -3.90 -11.47
C LYS A 121 19.67 -3.18 -10.74
N PRO A 122 19.43 -3.47 -9.45
CA PRO A 122 18.40 -2.77 -8.66
C PRO A 122 18.72 -1.27 -8.52
N VAL A 123 17.71 -0.42 -8.74
CA VAL A 123 17.84 1.06 -8.61
C VAL A 123 16.83 1.66 -7.64
N TYR A 124 15.96 0.86 -7.03
CA TYR A 124 14.95 1.35 -6.08
C TYR A 124 15.47 1.25 -4.65
N THR A 125 15.14 2.24 -3.84
CA THR A 125 15.31 2.21 -2.38
C THR A 125 14.13 2.86 -1.69
N TYR A 126 14.03 2.68 -0.38
CA TYR A 126 12.96 3.24 0.43
C TYR A 126 13.52 4.04 1.60
N LEU A 127 12.74 5.01 2.06
CA LEU A 127 12.97 5.75 3.28
C LEU A 127 11.67 5.85 4.08
N ILE A 128 11.66 5.30 5.28
CA ILE A 128 10.50 5.33 6.16
C ILE A 128 10.80 6.16 7.42
N ALA A 129 9.83 6.98 7.83
CA ALA A 129 9.98 7.92 8.94
C ALA A 129 10.23 7.22 10.30
N GLY A 130 11.52 7.14 10.67
CA GLY A 130 12.09 6.48 11.86
C GLY A 130 12.84 5.17 11.60
N GLY A 131 13.19 4.92 10.32
CA GLY A 131 14.05 3.84 9.87
C GLY A 131 13.33 2.49 9.83
N ASP A 132 14.07 1.40 9.71
CA ASP A 132 13.49 0.05 9.60
C ASP A 132 12.64 -0.31 10.83
N ARG A 133 12.93 0.31 11.99
CA ARG A 133 12.07 0.24 13.18
C ARG A 133 10.68 0.81 12.93
N SER A 134 10.50 1.74 12.00
CA SER A 134 9.22 2.35 11.60
C SER A 134 8.41 1.55 10.62
N VAL A 135 8.95 0.43 10.13
CA VAL A 135 8.09 -0.67 9.77
C VAL A 135 7.16 -0.98 10.96
N VAL A 136 7.56 -0.63 12.21
CA VAL A 136 6.77 -0.77 13.45
C VAL A 136 6.72 0.40 14.48
N ALA A 137 7.47 1.52 14.38
CA ALA A 137 7.41 2.73 15.25
C ALA A 137 8.16 3.98 14.72
N SER A 138 7.64 5.22 14.82
CA SER A 138 8.06 6.43 14.03
C SER A 138 9.08 7.44 14.65
N ARG A 139 9.86 8.18 13.82
CA ARG A 139 10.66 9.41 14.15
C ARG A 139 10.66 10.49 13.03
N LYS A 140 11.12 11.72 13.36
CA LYS A 140 10.68 13.01 12.77
C LYS A 140 11.51 13.67 11.62
N HIS A 141 12.76 13.32 11.31
CA HIS A 141 13.56 14.07 10.30
C HIS A 141 14.06 13.15 9.17
N GLY A 142 13.83 13.53 7.90
CA GLY A 142 14.08 12.66 6.73
C GLY A 142 15.07 13.15 5.69
N MET A 143 15.55 14.39 5.84
CA MET A 143 16.51 15.00 4.90
C MET A 143 17.89 14.33 4.98
N GLU A 144 18.38 14.04 6.18
CA GLU A 144 19.73 13.48 6.35
C GLU A 144 19.81 12.04 5.83
N GLU A 145 18.75 11.26 6.01
CA GLU A 145 18.59 9.94 5.43
C GLU A 145 18.58 10.01 3.90
N LEU A 146 17.87 11.00 3.33
CA LEU A 146 17.85 11.22 1.89
C LEU A 146 19.26 11.54 1.34
N LYS A 147 19.99 12.44 1.99
CA LYS A 147 21.38 12.77 1.60
C LYS A 147 22.28 11.55 1.64
N LYS A 148 22.14 10.70 2.66
CA LYS A 148 22.94 9.47 2.81
C LYS A 148 22.68 8.48 1.68
N VAL A 149 21.43 8.19 1.35
CA VAL A 149 21.12 7.21 0.29
C VAL A 149 21.41 7.73 -1.12
N ALA A 150 21.36 9.06 -1.31
CA ALA A 150 21.66 9.71 -2.58
C ALA A 150 23.16 9.99 -2.80
N ALA A 151 24.02 9.72 -1.82
CA ALA A 151 25.44 10.03 -1.90
C ALA A 151 26.10 9.38 -3.13
N GLY A 152 26.78 10.19 -3.94
CA GLY A 152 27.48 9.73 -5.15
C GLY A 152 26.58 9.52 -6.39
N LYS A 153 25.27 9.74 -6.27
CA LYS A 153 24.34 9.64 -7.41
C LYS A 153 24.29 10.95 -8.20
N LYS A 154 24.12 10.84 -9.52
CA LYS A 154 23.99 12.00 -10.43
C LYS A 154 22.53 12.33 -10.74
N ARG A 155 21.64 11.33 -10.69
CA ARG A 155 20.20 11.52 -10.92
C ARG A 155 19.40 10.74 -9.89
N VAL A 156 18.58 11.43 -9.11
CA VAL A 156 17.79 10.83 -8.04
C VAL A 156 16.34 11.28 -8.16
N ILE A 157 15.43 10.34 -8.38
CA ILE A 157 14.00 10.61 -8.30
C ILE A 157 13.56 10.34 -6.88
N VAL A 158 12.92 11.31 -6.23
CA VAL A 158 12.41 11.16 -4.86
C VAL A 158 10.89 11.22 -4.89
N ILE A 159 10.26 10.07 -4.71
CA ILE A 159 8.80 9.91 -4.63
C ILE A 159 8.40 10.02 -3.16
N GLY A 160 8.05 11.21 -2.72
CA GLY A 160 7.55 11.50 -1.38
C GLY A 160 6.05 11.22 -1.28
N ILE A 161 5.65 10.33 -0.38
CA ILE A 161 4.28 9.84 -0.22
C ILE A 161 3.69 10.37 1.10
N SER A 162 2.69 11.23 0.98
CA SER A 162 1.90 11.72 2.11
C SER A 162 0.43 11.80 1.71
N VAL A 163 -0.36 10.80 2.11
CA VAL A 163 -1.80 10.70 1.78
C VAL A 163 -2.52 12.04 2.02
N GLY A 164 -2.35 12.61 3.22
CA GLY A 164 -2.99 13.86 3.62
C GLY A 164 -2.23 15.15 3.25
N LEU A 165 -1.06 15.07 2.61
CA LEU A 165 -0.16 16.22 2.40
C LEU A 165 0.15 16.96 3.72
N SER A 166 0.61 16.19 4.71
CA SER A 166 0.73 16.66 6.10
C SER A 166 1.99 16.18 6.83
N ALA A 167 2.73 15.20 6.28
CA ALA A 167 3.86 14.56 6.96
C ALA A 167 5.13 15.44 6.93
N PRO A 168 5.62 15.95 8.07
CA PRO A 168 6.83 16.79 8.11
C PRO A 168 8.08 16.11 7.52
N PHE A 169 8.20 14.81 7.74
CA PHE A 169 9.30 13.99 7.20
C PHE A 169 9.40 14.10 5.67
N VAL A 170 8.27 14.04 4.98
CA VAL A 170 8.19 14.17 3.51
C VAL A 170 8.37 15.62 3.08
N ALA A 171 7.78 16.58 3.81
CA ALA A 171 7.95 18.01 3.52
C ALA A 171 9.44 18.42 3.51
N GLY A 172 10.22 17.99 4.50
CA GLY A 172 11.65 18.31 4.58
C GLY A 172 12.46 17.69 3.43
N GLN A 173 12.10 16.49 2.97
CA GLN A 173 12.73 15.87 1.80
C GLN A 173 12.40 16.64 0.51
N MET A 174 11.12 16.97 0.31
CA MET A 174 10.69 17.72 -0.87
C MET A 174 11.29 19.13 -0.92
N ASP A 175 11.32 19.85 0.21
CA ASP A 175 11.96 21.17 0.33
C ASP A 175 13.45 21.11 -0.05
N TYR A 176 14.17 20.08 0.43
CA TYR A 176 15.55 19.85 0.05
C TYR A 176 15.71 19.57 -1.46
N CYS A 177 14.85 18.75 -2.05
CA CYS A 177 14.90 18.44 -3.48
C CYS A 177 14.61 19.67 -4.34
N VAL A 178 13.67 20.54 -3.94
CA VAL A 178 13.33 21.78 -4.64
C VAL A 178 14.54 22.70 -4.78
N ASP A 179 15.38 22.78 -3.74
CA ASP A 179 16.62 23.57 -3.77
C ASP A 179 17.76 22.91 -4.56
N ASN A 180 17.63 21.62 -4.92
CA ASN A 180 18.72 20.80 -5.47
C ASN A 180 18.35 20.07 -6.79
N THR A 181 17.58 20.73 -7.66
CA THR A 181 17.04 20.16 -8.92
C THR A 181 18.09 19.69 -9.95
N ALA A 182 19.37 20.00 -9.76
CA ALA A 182 20.44 19.48 -10.63
C ALA A 182 20.66 17.97 -10.48
N VAL A 183 20.38 17.43 -9.28
CA VAL A 183 20.52 16.00 -8.96
C VAL A 183 19.16 15.38 -8.68
N PHE A 184 18.29 16.11 -7.99
CA PHE A 184 17.03 15.57 -7.48
C PHE A 184 15.84 15.97 -8.34
N LEU A 185 14.97 15.01 -8.63
CA LEU A 185 13.65 15.23 -9.19
C LEU A 185 12.59 14.87 -8.14
N PRO A 186 11.94 15.86 -7.49
CA PRO A 186 10.90 15.60 -6.51
C PRO A 186 9.57 15.22 -7.16
N VAL A 187 8.96 14.15 -6.68
CA VAL A 187 7.61 13.71 -7.03
C VAL A 187 6.82 13.57 -5.74
N LEU A 188 5.73 14.31 -5.58
CA LEU A 188 4.88 14.28 -4.39
C LEU A 188 3.58 13.55 -4.69
N VAL A 189 3.31 12.50 -3.91
CA VAL A 189 2.10 11.70 -3.98
C VAL A 189 1.23 11.97 -2.76
N GLY A 190 -0.04 12.30 -2.98
CA GLY A 190 -1.05 12.48 -1.94
C GLY A 190 -2.45 12.43 -2.52
N PHE A 191 -3.47 12.73 -1.73
CA PHE A 191 -4.87 12.66 -2.19
C PHE A 191 -5.72 13.86 -1.74
N ASN A 192 -5.05 14.94 -1.34
CA ASN A 192 -5.62 16.26 -1.12
C ASN A 192 -5.18 17.22 -2.23
N SER A 193 -6.00 18.24 -2.49
CA SER A 193 -5.53 19.40 -3.26
C SER A 193 -4.43 20.14 -2.50
N VAL A 194 -3.58 20.88 -3.21
CA VAL A 194 -2.48 21.64 -2.57
C VAL A 194 -3.02 22.70 -1.60
N SER A 195 -4.15 23.34 -1.91
CA SER A 195 -4.80 24.30 -1.02
C SER A 195 -5.31 23.67 0.29
N MET A 196 -5.50 22.34 0.31
CA MET A 196 -5.88 21.57 1.50
C MET A 196 -4.67 20.99 2.26
N ALA A 197 -3.45 21.11 1.75
CA ALA A 197 -2.25 20.67 2.45
C ALA A 197 -2.08 21.42 3.79
N ARG A 198 -1.43 20.76 4.75
CA ARG A 198 -1.26 21.28 6.10
C ARG A 198 -0.51 22.61 6.09
N ASN A 199 -1.11 23.64 6.69
CA ASN A 199 -0.53 24.98 6.78
C ASN A 199 -0.10 25.38 8.19
N ASP A 200 -0.13 24.45 9.15
CA ASP A 200 0.48 24.69 10.45
C ASP A 200 2.01 24.73 10.30
N PRO A 201 2.70 25.55 11.11
CA PRO A 201 4.15 25.51 11.21
C PRO A 201 4.65 24.10 11.53
N ILE A 202 5.69 23.68 10.82
CA ILE A 202 6.43 22.47 11.14
C ILE A 202 7.50 22.84 12.18
N GLU A 203 7.51 22.13 13.31
CA GLU A 203 8.53 22.28 14.35
C GLU A 203 9.94 22.15 13.74
N ASP A 204 10.83 23.10 14.07
CA ASP A 204 12.20 23.18 13.57
C ASP A 204 12.35 23.25 12.04
N TRP A 205 11.32 23.71 11.31
CA TRP A 205 11.38 23.90 9.86
C TRP A 205 10.81 25.25 9.42
N ARG A 206 11.38 25.82 8.36
CA ARG A 206 11.04 27.18 7.88
C ARG A 206 9.72 27.27 7.11
N SER A 207 9.30 26.17 6.50
CA SER A 207 8.15 26.11 5.58
C SER A 207 7.06 25.20 6.14
N THR A 208 5.79 25.53 5.89
CA THR A 208 4.67 24.61 6.09
C THR A 208 4.64 23.57 4.96
N PHE A 209 3.91 22.46 5.14
CA PHE A 209 3.75 21.47 4.07
C PHE A 209 3.12 22.12 2.83
N ARG A 210 2.10 22.97 3.03
CA ARG A 210 1.43 23.71 1.96
C ARG A 210 2.41 24.55 1.14
N GLN A 211 3.28 25.31 1.79
CA GLN A 211 4.27 26.14 1.09
C GLN A 211 5.22 25.29 0.24
N VAL A 212 5.65 24.13 0.74
CA VAL A 212 6.49 23.19 -0.04
C VAL A 212 5.72 22.65 -1.25
N ALA A 213 4.46 22.25 -1.07
CA ALA A 213 3.62 21.75 -2.16
C ALA A 213 3.32 22.83 -3.23
N GLU A 214 3.10 24.08 -2.83
CA GLU A 214 2.95 25.23 -3.75
C GLU A 214 4.24 25.49 -4.56
N GLN A 215 5.42 25.32 -3.94
CA GLN A 215 6.68 25.38 -4.67
C GLN A 215 6.83 24.24 -5.68
N MET A 216 6.40 23.02 -5.31
CA MET A 216 6.37 21.90 -6.24
C MET A 216 5.45 22.15 -7.43
N GLN A 217 4.31 22.85 -7.25
CA GLN A 217 3.43 23.21 -8.37
C GLN A 217 4.15 24.10 -9.38
N LYS A 218 4.93 25.08 -8.89
CA LYS A 218 5.75 25.95 -9.74
C LYS A 218 6.87 25.18 -10.47
N LEU A 219 7.41 24.12 -9.87
CA LEU A 219 8.39 23.25 -10.53
C LEU A 219 7.75 22.38 -11.62
N GLN A 220 6.51 21.95 -11.42
CA GLN A 220 5.78 21.13 -12.38
C GLN A 220 5.52 21.86 -13.70
N GLU A 221 5.24 23.16 -13.66
CA GLU A 221 5.14 24.00 -14.87
C GLU A 221 6.41 23.95 -15.74
N LYS A 222 7.57 23.68 -15.11
CA LYS A 222 8.88 23.60 -15.76
C LYS A 222 9.38 22.16 -15.93
N GLN A 223 8.55 21.16 -15.62
CA GLN A 223 8.90 19.73 -15.60
C GLN A 223 10.13 19.41 -14.72
N LYS A 224 10.35 20.20 -13.65
CA LYS A 224 11.44 20.02 -12.68
C LYS A 224 10.99 19.37 -11.36
N GLY A 225 9.72 19.03 -11.26
CA GLY A 225 9.09 18.33 -10.14
C GLY A 225 7.67 17.97 -10.52
N PHE A 226 7.01 17.09 -9.79
CA PHE A 226 5.67 16.61 -10.13
C PHE A 226 4.80 16.44 -8.89
N LEU A 227 3.52 16.81 -8.98
CA LEU A 227 2.49 16.44 -8.02
C LEU A 227 1.53 15.43 -8.63
N LEU A 228 1.42 14.29 -7.99
CA LEU A 228 0.44 13.25 -8.28
C LEU A 228 -0.56 13.19 -7.13
N ASN A 229 -1.61 14.01 -7.22
CA ASN A 229 -2.59 14.15 -6.15
C ASN A 229 -4.06 14.00 -6.59
N PRO A 230 -4.45 12.87 -7.21
CA PRO A 230 -5.86 12.60 -7.48
C PRO A 230 -6.67 12.57 -6.18
N ALA A 231 -7.86 13.14 -6.16
CA ALA A 231 -8.82 12.95 -5.08
C ALA A 231 -9.43 11.55 -5.18
N VAL A 232 -9.38 10.80 -4.08
CA VAL A 232 -9.95 9.44 -4.01
C VAL A 232 -11.12 9.34 -3.03
N GLY A 233 -11.51 10.45 -2.40
CA GLY A 233 -12.54 10.51 -1.35
C GLY A 233 -12.02 10.16 0.04
N GLY A 234 -12.73 10.65 1.05
CA GLY A 234 -12.37 10.47 2.46
C GLY A 234 -12.87 9.15 3.05
N LEU A 235 -12.16 8.70 4.08
CA LEU A 235 -12.66 7.83 5.15
C LEU A 235 -11.90 8.27 6.40
N SER A 236 -12.53 9.16 7.17
CA SER A 236 -11.87 9.94 8.24
C SER A 236 -10.91 9.09 9.09
N GLY A 237 -9.68 9.57 9.24
CA GLY A 237 -8.64 8.93 10.05
C GLY A 237 -8.07 7.62 9.53
N SER A 238 -8.51 7.10 8.36
CA SER A 238 -8.13 5.78 7.84
C SER A 238 -7.30 5.86 6.55
N SER A 239 -6.25 6.69 6.55
CA SER A 239 -5.37 6.88 5.39
C SER A 239 -4.71 5.59 4.88
N TRP A 240 -4.61 4.57 5.74
CA TRP A 240 -4.05 3.25 5.42
C TRP A 240 -4.95 2.41 4.50
N MET A 241 -6.26 2.69 4.46
CA MET A 241 -7.23 2.02 3.61
C MET A 241 -7.17 2.59 2.19
N LYS A 242 -8.10 3.48 1.80
CA LYS A 242 -8.18 4.03 0.44
C LYS A 242 -6.89 4.74 0.01
N GLY A 243 -6.27 5.53 0.88
CA GLY A 243 -5.03 6.23 0.58
C GLY A 243 -3.85 5.28 0.34
N GLY A 244 -3.75 4.20 1.14
CA GLY A 244 -2.77 3.14 0.96
C GLY A 244 -2.97 2.39 -0.36
N SER A 245 -4.20 1.93 -0.62
CA SER A 245 -4.59 1.25 -1.85
C SER A 245 -4.33 2.10 -3.10
N ALA A 246 -4.77 3.36 -3.09
CA ALA A 246 -4.57 4.27 -4.21
C ALA A 246 -3.08 4.58 -4.45
N THR A 247 -2.27 4.68 -3.37
CA THR A 247 -0.80 4.84 -3.50
C THR A 247 -0.20 3.64 -4.23
N LYS A 248 -0.56 2.41 -3.82
CA LYS A 248 -0.08 1.18 -4.44
C LYS A 248 -0.46 1.12 -5.91
N ILE A 249 -1.74 1.31 -6.23
CA ILE A 249 -2.28 1.30 -7.60
C ILE A 249 -1.54 2.32 -8.46
N LEU A 250 -1.48 3.57 -8.02
CA LEU A 250 -0.89 4.68 -8.78
C LEU A 250 0.59 4.43 -9.09
N LEU A 251 1.38 4.05 -8.07
CA LEU A 251 2.82 3.87 -8.21
C LEU A 251 3.17 2.59 -8.97
N GLU A 252 2.49 1.47 -8.71
CA GLU A 252 2.75 0.25 -9.48
C GLU A 252 2.39 0.44 -10.95
N THR A 253 1.26 1.09 -11.25
CA THR A 253 0.89 1.40 -12.63
C THR A 253 1.96 2.23 -13.34
N LEU A 254 2.40 3.36 -12.75
CA LEU A 254 3.36 4.23 -13.43
C LEU A 254 4.75 3.56 -13.56
N LEU A 255 5.17 2.79 -12.57
CA LEU A 255 6.48 2.14 -12.57
C LEU A 255 6.51 0.91 -13.50
N LEU A 256 5.40 0.15 -13.59
CA LEU A 256 5.25 -0.93 -14.58
C LEU A 256 5.29 -0.37 -16.00
N VAL A 257 4.65 0.78 -16.23
CA VAL A 257 4.78 1.48 -17.51
C VAL A 257 6.22 1.89 -17.75
N ALA A 258 6.92 2.49 -16.77
CA ALA A 258 8.32 2.90 -16.94
C ALA A 258 9.28 1.75 -17.28
N LEU A 259 8.95 0.52 -16.89
CA LEU A 259 9.73 -0.68 -17.21
C LEU A 259 9.47 -1.24 -18.61
N LYS A 260 8.37 -0.86 -19.27
CA LYS A 260 8.17 -1.25 -20.68
C LYS A 260 9.28 -0.61 -21.54
N THR A 261 9.71 -1.29 -22.59
CA THR A 261 10.78 -0.81 -23.49
C THR A 261 10.25 -0.03 -24.70
N SER A 262 8.95 -0.13 -24.98
CA SER A 262 8.24 0.50 -26.10
C SER A 262 7.62 1.87 -25.75
N ASP A 263 7.09 2.57 -26.75
CA ASP A 263 6.41 3.86 -26.57
C ASP A 263 5.23 3.74 -25.58
N PHE A 264 5.34 4.43 -24.45
CA PHE A 264 4.33 4.46 -23.42
C PHE A 264 3.17 5.38 -23.80
N SER A 265 1.94 4.89 -23.67
CA SER A 265 0.74 5.66 -23.98
C SER A 265 -0.24 5.67 -22.81
N PHE A 266 -1.25 6.55 -22.89
CA PHE A 266 -2.40 6.52 -21.99
C PHE A 266 -3.05 5.13 -21.92
N MET A 267 -3.10 4.41 -23.05
CA MET A 267 -3.69 3.07 -23.11
C MET A 267 -2.94 2.09 -22.20
N CYS A 268 -1.60 2.18 -22.11
CA CYS A 268 -0.84 1.33 -21.20
C CYS A 268 -1.18 1.57 -19.73
N LEU A 269 -1.44 2.82 -19.33
CA LEU A 269 -1.88 3.12 -17.97
C LEU A 269 -3.28 2.55 -17.72
N LEU A 270 -4.22 2.80 -18.63
CA LEU A 270 -5.61 2.35 -18.51
C LEU A 270 -5.73 0.82 -18.49
N GLU A 271 -4.91 0.10 -19.26
CA GLU A 271 -4.85 -1.36 -19.24
C GLU A 271 -4.49 -1.90 -17.84
N ILE A 272 -3.48 -1.31 -17.20
CA ILE A 272 -3.03 -1.73 -15.87
C ILE A 272 -4.03 -1.30 -14.79
N LEU A 273 -4.57 -0.08 -14.86
CA LEU A 273 -5.63 0.37 -13.95
C LEU A 273 -6.86 -0.55 -14.03
N GLY A 274 -7.24 -0.99 -15.23
CA GLY A 274 -8.31 -1.97 -15.43
C GLY A 274 -8.02 -3.35 -14.81
N ILE A 275 -6.76 -3.74 -14.58
CA ILE A 275 -6.41 -4.94 -13.80
C ILE A 275 -6.75 -4.72 -12.33
N PHE A 276 -6.43 -3.54 -11.77
CA PHE A 276 -6.75 -3.22 -10.39
C PHE A 276 -8.26 -3.11 -10.13
N GLU A 277 -9.03 -2.60 -11.09
CA GLU A 277 -10.50 -2.69 -11.02
C GLU A 277 -11.00 -4.14 -10.96
N ARG A 278 -10.43 -5.03 -11.79
CA ARG A 278 -10.77 -6.46 -11.73
C ARG A 278 -10.37 -7.06 -10.39
N ALA A 279 -9.25 -6.63 -9.80
CA ALA A 279 -8.85 -7.07 -8.46
C ALA A 279 -9.86 -6.68 -7.38
N HIS A 280 -10.43 -5.47 -7.45
CA HIS A 280 -11.56 -5.08 -6.60
C HIS A 280 -12.75 -6.02 -6.79
N GLN A 281 -13.19 -6.23 -8.04
CA GLN A 281 -14.34 -7.08 -8.36
C GLN A 281 -14.18 -8.51 -7.85
N VAL A 282 -13.03 -9.14 -8.14
CA VAL A 282 -12.77 -10.53 -7.75
C VAL A 282 -12.69 -10.65 -6.23
N THR A 283 -12.07 -9.68 -5.54
CA THR A 283 -11.97 -9.67 -4.08
C THR A 283 -13.36 -9.57 -3.44
N TYR A 284 -14.15 -8.56 -3.83
CA TYR A 284 -15.47 -8.33 -3.24
C TYR A 284 -16.55 -9.30 -3.76
N SER A 285 -16.29 -10.10 -4.79
CA SER A 285 -17.12 -11.29 -5.10
C SER A 285 -17.16 -12.29 -3.95
N GLN A 286 -16.18 -12.23 -3.05
CA GLN A 286 -16.09 -13.05 -1.84
C GLN A 286 -16.61 -12.32 -0.59
N SER A 287 -17.43 -11.28 -0.73
CA SER A 287 -17.88 -10.44 0.41
C SER A 287 -18.51 -11.25 1.55
N SER A 288 -19.33 -12.25 1.26
CA SER A 288 -19.92 -13.13 2.30
C SER A 288 -18.85 -13.87 3.08
N ASN A 289 -17.78 -14.27 2.39
CA ASN A 289 -16.70 -15.01 2.98
C ASN A 289 -15.77 -14.11 3.82
N ILE A 290 -15.51 -12.89 3.34
CA ILE A 290 -14.79 -11.85 4.07
C ILE A 290 -15.56 -11.48 5.35
N ALA A 291 -16.88 -11.32 5.27
CA ALA A 291 -17.72 -10.98 6.43
C ALA A 291 -17.68 -12.08 7.51
N ARG A 292 -17.64 -13.35 7.10
CA ARG A 292 -17.48 -14.48 8.02
C ARG A 292 -16.11 -14.47 8.70
N LEU A 293 -15.03 -14.19 7.97
CA LEU A 293 -13.70 -14.04 8.55
C LEU A 293 -13.63 -12.88 9.54
N MET A 294 -14.21 -11.72 9.19
CA MET A 294 -14.30 -10.55 10.05
C MET A 294 -15.02 -10.88 11.36
N LYS A 295 -16.15 -11.62 11.31
CA LYS A 295 -16.87 -12.07 12.51
C LYS A 295 -16.04 -13.03 13.38
N GLN A 296 -15.29 -13.93 12.75
CA GLN A 296 -14.41 -14.86 13.45
C GLN A 296 -13.30 -14.10 14.20
N VAL A 297 -12.63 -13.17 13.52
CA VAL A 297 -11.60 -12.31 14.12
C VAL A 297 -12.18 -11.49 15.28
N SER A 298 -13.33 -10.86 15.08
CA SER A 298 -14.03 -10.11 16.14
C SER A 298 -14.35 -11.00 17.35
N THR A 299 -14.75 -12.25 17.13
CA THR A 299 -15.05 -13.21 18.20
C THR A 299 -13.79 -13.57 19.01
N SER A 300 -12.66 -13.80 18.34
CA SER A 300 -11.38 -14.04 19.02
C SER A 300 -10.98 -12.84 19.89
N LEU A 301 -11.00 -11.63 19.33
CA LEU A 301 -10.65 -10.41 20.06
C LEU A 301 -11.60 -10.15 21.23
N GLY A 302 -12.91 -10.34 21.05
CA GLY A 302 -13.92 -10.20 22.10
C GLY A 302 -13.72 -11.20 23.26
N ARG A 303 -13.06 -12.32 23.00
CA ARG A 303 -12.66 -13.33 24.00
C ARG A 303 -11.25 -13.10 24.56
N LYS A 304 -10.60 -12.00 24.22
CA LYS A 304 -9.19 -11.70 24.56
C LYS A 304 -8.19 -12.68 23.94
N GLY A 305 -8.58 -13.33 22.85
CA GLY A 305 -7.67 -14.08 21.98
C GLY A 305 -6.93 -13.14 21.03
N ARG A 306 -5.96 -13.71 20.31
CA ARG A 306 -5.09 -13.00 19.36
C ARG A 306 -5.36 -13.44 17.93
N VAL A 307 -4.90 -12.63 16.98
CA VAL A 307 -4.99 -12.91 15.55
C VAL A 307 -3.61 -12.90 14.91
N HIS A 308 -3.30 -13.95 14.17
CA HIS A 308 -2.03 -14.10 13.47
C HIS A 308 -2.25 -14.28 11.96
N LEU A 309 -1.56 -13.47 11.14
CA LEU A 309 -1.70 -13.41 9.69
C LEU A 309 -0.39 -13.86 9.01
N THR A 310 -0.46 -14.69 7.96
CA THR A 310 0.74 -15.27 7.33
C THR A 310 1.16 -14.66 5.97
N LEU A 311 0.48 -13.63 5.42
CA LEU A 311 0.86 -13.02 4.12
C LEU A 311 1.97 -11.96 4.24
N GLY A 312 3.23 -12.38 4.32
CA GLY A 312 4.36 -11.52 4.00
C GLY A 312 4.28 -10.09 4.57
N ILE A 313 4.64 -9.10 3.74
CA ILE A 313 4.69 -7.69 4.15
C ILE A 313 3.28 -7.14 4.41
N ILE A 314 2.28 -7.49 3.59
CA ILE A 314 0.90 -6.96 3.71
C ILE A 314 0.28 -7.31 5.07
N ALA A 315 0.49 -8.54 5.56
CA ALA A 315 0.02 -8.97 6.86
C ALA A 315 0.62 -8.13 8.01
N ILE A 316 1.90 -7.76 7.90
CA ILE A 316 2.56 -6.91 8.90
C ILE A 316 2.00 -5.49 8.84
N MET A 317 1.79 -4.97 7.63
CA MET A 317 1.22 -3.65 7.42
C MET A 317 -0.15 -3.52 8.09
N ASP A 318 -1.03 -4.49 7.88
CA ASP A 318 -2.38 -4.50 8.46
C ASP A 318 -2.36 -4.59 10.00
N GLY A 319 -1.57 -5.51 10.56
CA GLY A 319 -1.49 -5.69 12.01
C GLY A 319 -0.93 -4.47 12.75
N VAL A 320 0.09 -3.80 12.21
CA VAL A 320 0.70 -2.63 12.86
C VAL A 320 -0.26 -1.43 12.90
N GLU A 321 -1.12 -1.24 11.89
CA GLU A 321 -2.07 -0.13 11.88
C GLU A 321 -3.15 -0.26 12.97
N CYS A 322 -3.43 -1.48 13.44
CA CYS A 322 -4.42 -1.72 14.47
C CYS A 322 -4.07 -1.05 15.81
N ILE A 323 -2.78 -0.90 16.11
CA ILE A 323 -2.28 -0.29 17.34
C ILE A 323 -2.69 1.19 17.40
N HIS A 324 -2.42 1.94 16.33
CA HIS A 324 -2.66 3.38 16.31
C HIS A 324 -4.12 3.72 15.98
N THR A 325 -4.77 2.92 15.14
CA THR A 325 -6.14 3.19 14.68
C THR A 325 -7.18 2.82 15.72
N PHE A 326 -7.00 1.67 16.39
CA PHE A 326 -7.99 1.12 17.32
C PHE A 326 -7.50 1.09 18.77
N GLY A 327 -6.28 1.55 19.05
CA GLY A 327 -5.70 1.48 20.40
C GLY A 327 -5.40 0.05 20.85
N ALA A 328 -5.20 -0.88 19.91
CA ALA A 328 -4.94 -2.28 20.20
C ALA A 328 -3.54 -2.51 20.81
N ASP A 329 -3.37 -3.58 21.58
CA ASP A 329 -2.04 -4.03 21.97
C ASP A 329 -1.31 -4.63 20.76
N PHE A 330 0.01 -4.49 20.69
CA PHE A 330 0.82 -5.03 19.58
C PHE A 330 0.73 -6.56 19.44
N ARG A 331 0.20 -7.25 20.46
CA ARG A 331 -0.02 -8.71 20.45
C ARG A 331 -1.39 -9.10 19.91
N ASP A 332 -2.34 -8.18 19.82
CA ASP A 332 -3.73 -8.49 19.47
C ASP A 332 -3.83 -8.96 18.01
N ILE A 333 -3.14 -8.29 17.10
CA ILE A 333 -3.10 -8.63 15.66
C ILE A 333 -1.67 -8.54 15.16
N ARG A 334 -1.12 -9.64 14.63
CA ARG A 334 0.26 -9.72 14.15
C ARG A 334 0.39 -10.42 12.80
N GLY A 335 1.10 -9.79 11.88
CA GLY A 335 1.54 -10.39 10.62
C GLY A 335 2.91 -11.04 10.71
N PHE A 336 3.17 -12.03 9.86
CA PHE A 336 4.44 -12.75 9.80
C PHE A 336 4.87 -12.99 8.34
N LEU A 337 6.19 -12.95 8.11
CA LEU A 337 6.85 -13.23 6.85
C LEU A 337 7.01 -14.75 6.65
N PHE A 338 6.13 -15.32 5.82
CA PHE A 338 6.27 -16.68 5.31
C PHE A 338 6.66 -16.67 3.82
N GLY A 339 7.13 -17.83 3.33
CA GLY A 339 7.41 -18.04 1.91
C GLY A 339 8.55 -17.17 1.40
N GLU A 340 8.32 -16.49 0.27
CA GLU A 340 9.29 -15.60 -0.37
C GLU A 340 9.69 -14.38 0.50
N GLY A 341 8.85 -14.01 1.48
CA GLY A 341 9.14 -12.95 2.43
C GLY A 341 10.31 -13.24 3.37
N ARG A 342 10.74 -14.51 3.50
CA ARG A 342 11.84 -14.93 4.38
C ARG A 342 13.15 -14.18 4.14
N GLY A 343 13.41 -13.78 2.89
CA GLY A 343 14.61 -13.03 2.51
C GLY A 343 14.74 -11.65 3.18
N LEU A 344 13.65 -11.11 3.72
CA LEU A 344 13.60 -9.78 4.36
C LEU A 344 13.74 -9.83 5.88
N SER A 345 13.85 -11.03 6.47
CA SER A 345 13.97 -11.24 7.93
C SER A 345 15.19 -10.54 8.55
N HIS A 346 16.27 -10.40 7.79
CA HIS A 346 17.51 -9.76 8.23
C HIS A 346 17.34 -8.28 8.63
N LEU A 347 16.30 -7.60 8.12
CA LEU A 347 16.01 -6.19 8.42
C LEU A 347 15.48 -5.98 9.85
N PHE A 348 15.02 -7.03 10.53
CA PHE A 348 14.28 -6.90 11.81
C PHE A 348 14.90 -7.69 12.97
N LEU A 349 16.13 -8.20 12.82
CA LEU A 349 16.75 -9.09 13.80
C LEU A 349 16.95 -8.45 15.18
N SER A 350 16.54 -9.17 16.25
CA SER A 350 16.97 -9.01 17.65
C SER A 350 16.66 -7.69 18.36
N GLN A 351 15.50 -7.07 18.11
CA GLN A 351 15.13 -5.77 18.70
C GLN A 351 14.01 -5.82 19.75
N GLY A 352 13.56 -7.03 20.13
CA GLY A 352 12.50 -7.25 21.11
C GLY A 352 11.25 -7.93 20.52
N PRO A 353 10.32 -8.40 21.36
CA PRO A 353 9.20 -9.25 20.92
C PRO A 353 8.22 -8.55 19.97
N GLN A 354 8.15 -7.22 19.99
CA GLN A 354 7.35 -6.42 19.05
C GLN A 354 8.00 -6.29 17.66
N PHE A 355 9.25 -6.75 17.48
CA PHE A 355 9.96 -6.75 16.19
C PHE A 355 10.08 -8.15 15.56
N SER A 356 9.51 -9.17 16.21
CA SER A 356 9.51 -10.56 15.78
C SER A 356 8.46 -10.81 14.70
N PHE A 357 8.87 -10.94 13.44
CA PHE A 357 7.98 -11.12 12.28
C PHE A 357 8.39 -12.24 11.35
N SER A 358 9.50 -12.93 11.61
CA SER A 358 9.91 -14.04 10.76
C SER A 358 9.04 -15.27 11.00
N GLU A 359 9.07 -16.20 10.07
CA GLU A 359 8.53 -17.55 10.27
C GLU A 359 9.16 -18.24 11.49
N GLU A 360 10.46 -18.07 11.71
CA GLU A 360 11.14 -18.64 12.87
C GLU A 360 10.58 -18.08 14.18
N ASP A 361 10.34 -16.76 14.24
CA ASP A 361 9.69 -16.12 15.37
C ASP A 361 8.29 -16.71 15.63
N PHE A 362 7.50 -16.93 14.56
CA PHE A 362 6.19 -17.55 14.69
C PHE A 362 6.30 -18.96 15.26
N LEU A 363 7.17 -19.80 14.69
CA LEU A 363 7.32 -21.20 15.08
C LEU A 363 7.86 -21.38 16.50
N THR A 364 8.77 -20.51 16.93
CA THR A 364 9.46 -20.63 18.22
C THR A 364 8.77 -19.91 19.36
N SER A 365 8.11 -18.78 19.09
CA SER A 365 7.56 -17.90 20.14
C SER A 365 6.04 -17.87 20.15
N ILE A 366 5.40 -17.92 18.97
CA ILE A 366 3.94 -17.76 18.86
C ILE A 366 3.24 -19.11 18.90
N LEU A 367 3.61 -20.04 18.02
CA LEU A 367 3.00 -21.36 17.90
C LEU A 367 2.92 -22.13 19.24
N PRO A 368 3.96 -22.15 20.10
CA PRO A 368 3.87 -22.84 21.39
C PRO A 368 2.91 -22.18 22.39
N SER A 369 2.65 -20.88 22.23
CA SER A 369 1.83 -20.06 23.13
C SER A 369 0.41 -19.80 22.63
N LEU A 370 0.04 -20.34 21.45
CA LEU A 370 -1.31 -20.24 20.92
C LEU A 370 -2.33 -20.90 21.86
N MET A 371 -3.46 -20.23 22.02
CA MET A 371 -4.62 -20.68 22.76
C MET A 371 -5.76 -21.06 21.82
N GLU A 372 -6.72 -21.86 22.30
CA GLU A 372 -7.89 -22.28 21.51
C GLU A 372 -8.76 -21.10 21.04
N ILE A 373 -8.71 -19.96 21.75
CA ILE A 373 -9.44 -18.74 21.43
C ILE A 373 -8.76 -17.88 20.36
N ASP A 374 -7.50 -18.17 20.03
CA ASP A 374 -6.74 -17.42 19.02
C ASP A 374 -7.18 -17.83 17.61
N THR A 375 -7.11 -16.90 16.65
CA THR A 375 -7.39 -17.14 15.23
C THR A 375 -6.09 -17.03 14.43
N VAL A 376 -5.86 -17.99 13.53
CA VAL A 376 -4.74 -17.94 12.57
C VAL A 376 -5.27 -17.93 11.15
N VAL A 377 -4.90 -16.90 10.39
CA VAL A 377 -5.29 -16.72 8.99
C VAL A 377 -4.10 -17.00 8.09
N PHE A 378 -4.20 -18.11 7.37
CA PHE A 378 -3.24 -18.50 6.37
C PHE A 378 -3.54 -17.79 5.07
N ILE A 379 -2.53 -17.18 4.47
CA ILE A 379 -2.69 -16.48 3.21
C ILE A 379 -1.53 -16.88 2.31
N PHE A 380 -1.85 -17.46 1.16
CA PHE A 380 -0.88 -18.08 0.26
C PHE A 380 -1.44 -18.21 -1.17
N THR A 381 -0.57 -18.51 -2.12
CA THR A 381 -0.95 -18.84 -3.50
C THR A 381 -0.81 -20.33 -3.77
N LEU A 382 -1.46 -20.86 -4.81
CA LEU A 382 -1.29 -22.26 -5.20
C LEU A 382 0.08 -22.58 -5.81
N ASP A 383 0.92 -21.56 -6.03
CA ASP A 383 2.29 -21.69 -6.49
C ASP A 383 3.32 -21.73 -5.34
N ASP A 384 2.89 -21.44 -4.10
CA ASP A 384 3.72 -21.57 -2.89
C ASP A 384 4.05 -23.04 -2.56
N ASN A 385 4.98 -23.24 -1.61
CA ASN A 385 5.25 -24.57 -1.07
C ASN A 385 4.07 -25.08 -0.22
N LEU A 386 3.10 -25.73 -0.88
CA LEU A 386 1.88 -26.24 -0.26
C LEU A 386 2.13 -27.29 0.83
N THR A 387 3.27 -28.00 0.78
CA THR A 387 3.68 -28.95 1.82
C THR A 387 4.05 -28.24 3.11
N GLU A 388 4.78 -27.12 3.03
CA GLU A 388 5.10 -26.27 4.19
C GLU A 388 3.83 -25.65 4.77
N VAL A 389 2.94 -25.13 3.92
CA VAL A 389 1.64 -24.57 4.34
C VAL A 389 0.81 -25.62 5.08
N GLN A 390 0.70 -26.84 4.52
CA GLN A 390 -0.02 -27.94 5.14
C GLN A 390 0.58 -28.30 6.51
N THR A 391 1.91 -28.48 6.56
CA THR A 391 2.62 -28.86 7.79
C THR A 391 2.42 -27.83 8.90
N LEU A 392 2.47 -26.54 8.55
CA LEU A 392 2.25 -25.47 9.51
C LEU A 392 0.80 -25.44 10.01
N ALA A 393 -0.17 -25.57 9.09
CA ALA A 393 -1.58 -25.55 9.44
C ALA A 393 -1.98 -26.78 10.29
N GLU A 394 -1.36 -27.94 10.08
CA GLU A 394 -1.50 -29.10 10.95
C GLU A 394 -1.02 -28.80 12.38
N LYS A 395 0.19 -28.24 12.53
CA LYS A 395 0.72 -27.83 13.85
C LYS A 395 -0.15 -26.78 14.55
N VAL A 396 -0.68 -25.81 13.81
CA VAL A 396 -1.58 -24.80 14.38
C VAL A 396 -2.91 -25.43 14.83
N LYS A 397 -3.41 -26.41 14.08
CA LYS A 397 -4.66 -27.12 14.40
C LYS A 397 -4.58 -27.93 15.69
N GLU A 398 -3.38 -28.31 16.13
CA GLU A 398 -3.15 -28.90 17.46
C GLU A 398 -3.39 -27.90 18.60
N LYS A 399 -3.35 -26.59 18.33
CA LYS A 399 -3.48 -25.51 19.32
C LYS A 399 -4.82 -24.80 19.28
N THR A 400 -5.35 -24.57 18.07
CA THR A 400 -6.62 -23.87 17.86
C THR A 400 -7.38 -24.43 16.67
N THR A 401 -8.70 -24.49 16.79
CA THR A 401 -9.58 -24.88 15.67
C THR A 401 -9.96 -23.68 14.78
N ASN A 402 -9.65 -22.45 15.21
CA ASN A 402 -9.96 -21.22 14.50
C ASN A 402 -8.93 -20.91 13.40
N ILE A 403 -8.78 -21.85 12.47
CA ILE A 403 -7.90 -21.70 11.31
C ILE A 403 -8.72 -21.30 10.09
N GLN A 404 -8.27 -20.28 9.37
CA GLN A 404 -8.90 -19.78 8.14
C GLN A 404 -7.86 -19.67 7.04
N ALA A 405 -8.27 -19.76 5.79
CA ALA A 405 -7.36 -19.56 4.66
C ALA A 405 -7.91 -18.57 3.62
N LEU A 406 -7.04 -17.69 3.14
CA LEU A 406 -7.21 -16.89 1.93
C LEU A 406 -6.24 -17.42 0.87
N VAL A 407 -6.78 -17.99 -0.21
CA VAL A 407 -5.98 -18.70 -1.22
C VAL A 407 -6.15 -18.01 -2.56
N HIS A 408 -5.04 -17.49 -3.08
CA HIS A 408 -4.97 -16.98 -4.44
C HIS A 408 -4.65 -18.12 -5.41
N ARG A 409 -5.34 -18.16 -6.53
CA ARG A 409 -5.12 -19.16 -7.58
C ARG A 409 -5.34 -18.59 -8.96
N THR A 410 -4.63 -19.11 -9.93
CA THR A 410 -4.86 -18.82 -11.34
C THR A 410 -5.93 -19.75 -11.91
N VAL A 411 -6.70 -19.31 -12.91
CA VAL A 411 -7.66 -20.17 -13.64
C VAL A 411 -6.99 -21.49 -14.06
N GLY A 412 -7.67 -22.59 -13.79
CA GLY A 412 -7.17 -23.96 -14.03
C GLY A 412 -6.54 -24.62 -12.80
N GLN A 413 -6.09 -23.85 -11.80
CA GLN A 413 -5.58 -24.41 -10.55
C GLN A 413 -6.71 -24.70 -9.55
N SER A 414 -6.52 -25.72 -8.72
CA SER A 414 -7.45 -26.06 -7.64
C SER A 414 -6.70 -26.48 -6.37
N PRO A 415 -7.20 -26.11 -5.17
CA PRO A 415 -6.54 -26.51 -3.94
C PRO A 415 -6.53 -28.04 -3.77
N PRO A 416 -5.40 -28.63 -3.33
CA PRO A 416 -5.28 -30.05 -3.02
C PRO A 416 -6.32 -30.53 -2.01
N ALA A 417 -6.73 -31.79 -2.12
CA ALA A 417 -7.68 -32.40 -1.18
C ALA A 417 -7.25 -32.33 0.30
N PRO A 418 -5.96 -32.52 0.66
CA PRO A 418 -5.51 -32.35 2.05
C PRO A 418 -5.79 -30.96 2.60
N LEU A 419 -5.46 -29.89 1.85
CA LEU A 419 -5.70 -28.51 2.27
C LEU A 419 -7.20 -28.19 2.39
N LYS A 420 -8.03 -28.70 1.47
CA LYS A 420 -9.51 -28.58 1.55
C LYS A 420 -10.09 -29.24 2.79
N LYS A 421 -9.50 -30.36 3.26
CA LYS A 421 -9.91 -31.02 4.50
C LYS A 421 -9.39 -30.29 5.75
N LEU A 422 -8.22 -29.68 5.64
CA LEU A 422 -7.55 -29.02 6.75
C LEU A 422 -8.28 -27.74 7.15
N PHE A 423 -8.57 -26.90 6.16
CA PHE A 423 -9.26 -25.63 6.34
C PHE A 423 -10.78 -25.81 6.24
N PRO A 424 -11.53 -25.62 7.35
CA PRO A 424 -13.00 -25.70 7.32
C PRO A 424 -13.62 -24.57 6.48
N PHE A 425 -12.80 -23.58 6.13
CA PHE A 425 -13.18 -22.43 5.34
C PHE A 425 -12.02 -21.92 4.52
N ILE A 426 -12.29 -21.65 3.24
CA ILE A 426 -11.30 -21.08 2.33
C ILE A 426 -11.97 -19.94 1.57
N ILE A 427 -11.43 -18.73 1.71
CA ILE A 427 -11.69 -17.63 0.80
C ILE A 427 -10.81 -17.90 -0.43
N SER A 428 -11.41 -18.34 -1.54
CA SER A 428 -10.66 -18.66 -2.76
C SER A 428 -10.81 -17.56 -3.78
N ILE A 429 -9.72 -16.84 -4.04
CA ILE A 429 -9.64 -15.77 -5.05
C ILE A 429 -9.05 -16.37 -6.32
N MET A 430 -9.85 -16.39 -7.39
CA MET A 430 -9.44 -16.90 -8.70
C MET A 430 -9.11 -15.77 -9.65
N TRP A 431 -7.86 -15.72 -10.11
CA TRP A 431 -7.34 -14.74 -11.04
C TRP A 431 -7.40 -15.25 -12.47
N PRO A 432 -7.92 -14.45 -13.43
CA PRO A 432 -7.79 -14.79 -14.85
C PRO A 432 -6.32 -14.78 -15.27
N LEU A 433 -5.98 -15.58 -16.29
CA LEU A 433 -4.68 -15.48 -16.92
C LEU A 433 -4.51 -14.08 -17.53
N LEU A 434 -3.37 -13.46 -17.27
CA LEU A 434 -2.97 -12.21 -17.89
C LEU A 434 -2.06 -12.54 -19.07
N PHE A 435 -2.46 -12.15 -20.28
CA PHE A 435 -1.64 -12.25 -21.48
C PHE A 435 -1.06 -10.88 -21.78
N PHE A 436 -0.11 -10.44 -20.95
CA PHE A 436 0.75 -9.30 -21.30
C PHE A 436 2.06 -9.86 -21.85
N GLU A 437 2.52 -9.33 -22.98
CA GLU A 437 3.88 -9.55 -23.45
C GLU A 437 4.84 -8.91 -22.43
N TYR A 438 5.36 -9.74 -21.54
CA TYR A 438 6.41 -9.36 -20.61
C TYR A 438 7.43 -10.50 -20.59
N GLU A 439 8.65 -10.23 -21.03
CA GLU A 439 9.76 -11.20 -21.10
C GLU A 439 10.41 -11.46 -19.72
N GLY A 440 9.69 -11.22 -18.63
CA GLY A 440 10.17 -11.44 -17.26
C GLY A 440 9.21 -12.29 -16.42
N ASN A 441 9.73 -12.85 -15.33
CA ASN A 441 8.91 -13.61 -14.38
C ASN A 441 7.84 -12.71 -13.73
N TYR A 442 6.58 -13.17 -13.73
CA TYR A 442 5.50 -12.52 -12.98
C TYR A 442 5.87 -12.45 -11.49
N ILE A 443 5.67 -11.28 -10.88
CA ILE A 443 5.75 -11.12 -9.42
C ILE A 443 4.33 -11.22 -8.88
N GLN A 444 4.11 -12.23 -8.03
CA GLN A 444 2.93 -12.35 -7.17
C GLN A 444 3.11 -11.50 -5.91
#